data_AF-A0A8S0H6E2-F1
#
_entry.id   AF-A0A8S0H6E2-F1
#
_cell.length_a   1.000
_cell.length_b   1.000
_cell.length_c   1.000
_cell.angle_alpha   90.00
_cell.angle_beta   90.00
_cell.angle_gamma   90.00
#
_symmetry.space_group_name_H-M   'P 1'
#
loop_
_entity.id
_entity.type
_entity.pdbx_description
1 polymer ?
#
loop_
_entity_poly.entity_id
_entity_poly.type
_entity_poly.pdbx_seq_one_letter_code
_entity_poly.pdbx_strand_id
1 'polypeptide(L)'
;MPGQSRFPLPLIAAFFALYVIWGSTYLVIRIGVEYWPPLMLGGIRFIIAGSLMYAFLRWRGVPAPTWAQWKAAGIIGVLLLSCGNGAVTLAEHSG
;
A
#
# COMPACT_ATOMS: atom_id res chain seq x y z
N MET A 1 -25.09 -33.48 -9.70
CA MET A 1 -23.98 -32.83 -8.99
C MET A 1 -24.51 -31.50 -8.42
N PRO A 2 -24.98 -31.41 -7.17
CA PRO A 2 -25.51 -30.15 -6.66
C PRO A 2 -24.38 -29.27 -6.14
N GLY A 3 -24.29 -28.06 -6.71
CA GLY A 3 -23.44 -26.99 -6.24
C GLY A 3 -23.84 -26.51 -4.85
N GLN A 4 -22.84 -26.31 -4.00
CA GLN A 4 -22.95 -25.50 -2.79
C GLN A 4 -21.85 -24.45 -2.85
N SER A 5 -22.12 -23.38 -3.59
CA SER A 5 -21.47 -22.09 -3.37
C SER A 5 -21.96 -21.53 -2.03
N ARG A 6 -21.57 -22.17 -0.92
CA ARG A 6 -21.67 -21.53 0.39
C ARG A 6 -20.67 -20.40 0.35
N PHE A 7 -21.11 -19.16 0.14
CA PHE A 7 -20.26 -17.98 0.33
C PHE A 7 -19.63 -18.12 1.71
N PRO A 8 -18.33 -18.45 1.80
CA PRO A 8 -17.75 -18.72 3.10
C PRO A 8 -17.73 -17.38 3.83
N LEU A 9 -18.20 -17.33 5.08
CA LEU A 9 -18.08 -16.16 5.96
C LEU A 9 -16.70 -15.46 5.87
N PRO A 10 -15.58 -16.20 5.77
CA PRO A 10 -14.26 -15.63 5.49
C PRO A 10 -14.17 -14.77 4.22
N LEU A 11 -14.84 -15.16 3.13
CA LEU A 11 -14.85 -14.42 1.87
C LEU A 11 -15.59 -13.08 2.03
N ILE A 12 -16.76 -13.10 2.68
CA ILE A 12 -17.53 -11.88 2.95
C ILE A 12 -16.73 -10.94 3.86
N ALA A 13 -16.10 -11.47 4.90
CA ALA A 13 -15.23 -10.68 5.79
C ALA A 13 -14.02 -10.10 5.05
N ALA A 14 -13.39 -10.86 4.15
CA ALA A 14 -12.28 -10.38 3.33
C ALA A 14 -12.73 -9.25 2.39
N PHE A 15 -13.88 -9.38 1.72
CA PHE A 15 -14.44 -8.31 0.88
C PHE A 15 -14.81 -7.08 1.70
N PHE A 16 -15.44 -7.25 2.86
CA PHE A 16 -15.77 -6.15 3.75
C PHE A 16 -14.52 -5.39 4.20
N ALA A 17 -13.49 -6.12 4.65
CA ALA A 17 -12.21 -5.52 5.02
C ALA A 17 -11.56 -4.79 3.83
N LEU A 18 -11.61 -5.38 2.63
CA LEU A 18 -11.12 -4.74 1.40
C LEU A 18 -11.90 -3.45 1.12
N TYR A 19 -13.23 -3.46 1.13
CA TYR A 19 -14.01 -2.24 0.87
C TYR A 19 -13.77 -1.15 1.91
N VAL A 20 -13.68 -1.49 3.20
CA VAL A 20 -13.49 -0.49 4.25
C VAL A 20 -12.05 0.02 4.27
N ILE A 21 -11.06 -0.86 4.30
CA ILE A 21 -9.64 -0.47 4.41
C ILE A 21 -9.18 0.19 3.12
N TRP A 22 -9.46 -0.43 1.97
CA TRP A 22 -9.03 0.10 0.68
C TRP A 22 -9.88 1.31 0.26
N GLY A 23 -11.20 1.27 0.47
CA GLY A 23 -12.09 2.40 0.19
C GLY A 23 -11.75 3.64 1.03
N SER A 24 -11.47 3.49 2.32
CA SER A 24 -11.04 4.62 3.17
C SER A 24 -9.70 5.23 2.71
N THR A 25 -8.75 4.42 2.22
CA THR A 25 -7.50 4.97 1.67
C THR A 25 -7.74 5.79 0.40
N TYR A 26 -8.64 5.37 -0.49
CA TYR A 26 -9.02 6.17 -1.66
C TYR A 26 -9.71 7.47 -1.27
N LEU A 27 -10.59 7.44 -0.25
CA LEU A 27 -11.22 8.63 0.28
C LEU A 27 -10.18 9.64 0.81
N VAL A 28 -9.21 9.17 1.59
CA VAL A 28 -8.13 10.02 2.15
C VAL A 28 -7.25 10.59 1.04
N ILE A 29 -6.91 9.82 0.01
CA ILE A 29 -6.15 10.33 -1.14
C ILE A 29 -6.95 11.40 -1.88
N ARG A 30 -8.23 11.14 -2.17
CA ARG A 30 -9.11 12.06 -2.90
C ARG A 30 -9.28 13.40 -2.19
N ILE A 31 -9.36 13.39 -0.85
CA ILE A 31 -9.39 14.61 -0.03
C ILE A 31 -7.99 15.24 0.07
N GLY A 32 -6.96 14.43 0.29
CA GLY A 32 -5.60 14.92 0.51
C GLY A 32 -5.00 15.60 -0.74
N VAL A 33 -5.36 15.14 -1.93
CA VAL A 33 -4.87 15.71 -3.20
C VAL A 33 -5.33 17.15 -3.43
N GLU A 34 -6.42 17.58 -2.78
CA GLU A 34 -6.84 18.99 -2.79
C GLU A 34 -5.82 19.91 -2.09
N TYR A 35 -4.99 19.36 -1.19
CA TYR A 35 -4.05 20.12 -0.36
C TYR A 35 -2.57 19.78 -0.63
N TRP A 36 -2.26 18.54 -1.05
CA TRP A 36 -0.90 18.03 -1.22
C TRP A 36 -0.77 17.22 -2.52
N PRO A 37 0.37 17.29 -3.24
CA PRO A 37 0.59 16.47 -4.41
C PRO A 37 0.40 14.96 -4.12
N PRO A 38 -0.30 14.20 -4.98
CA PRO A 38 -0.59 12.78 -4.76
C PRO A 38 0.65 11.93 -4.45
N LEU A 39 1.76 12.23 -5.13
CA LEU A 39 3.03 11.54 -4.94
C LEU A 39 3.62 11.75 -3.54
N MET A 40 3.42 12.93 -2.94
CA MET A 40 3.85 13.21 -1.56
C MET A 40 3.03 12.41 -0.55
N LEU A 41 1.71 12.35 -0.71
CA LEU A 41 0.85 11.55 0.16
C LEU A 41 1.19 10.05 0.09
N GLY A 42 1.43 9.56 -1.13
CA GLY A 42 1.96 8.21 -1.35
C GLY A 42 3.30 8.01 -0.64
N GLY A 43 4.27 8.90 -0.88
CA GLY A 43 5.60 8.82 -0.28
C GLY A 43 5.59 8.78 1.25
N ILE A 44 4.82 9.67 1.88
CA ILE A 44 4.68 9.72 3.35
C ILE A 44 4.10 8.40 3.88
N ARG A 45 3.06 7.86 3.24
CA ARG A 45 2.46 6.58 3.63
C ARG A 45 3.49 5.43 3.54
N PHE A 46 4.25 5.36 2.46
CA PHE A 46 5.26 4.31 2.27
C PHE A 46 6.42 4.45 3.27
N ILE A 47 6.83 5.67 3.60
CA ILE A 47 7.83 5.93 4.64
C ILE A 47 7.29 5.46 5.99
N ILE A 48 6.10 5.90 6.40
CA ILE A 48 5.50 5.51 7.70
C ILE A 48 5.37 3.99 7.79
N ALA A 49 4.80 3.33 6.78
CA ALA A 49 4.63 1.88 6.77
C ALA A 49 5.98 1.14 6.80
N GLY A 50 6.96 1.59 6.02
CA GLY A 50 8.31 1.03 6.00
C GLY A 50 9.04 1.19 7.33
N SER A 51 8.95 2.37 7.95
CA SER A 51 9.54 2.66 9.26
C SER A 51 8.90 1.81 10.37
N LEU A 52 7.57 1.68 10.38
CA LEU A 52 6.87 0.83 11.34
C LEU A 52 7.25 -0.64 11.17
N MET A 53 7.27 -1.14 9.93
CA MET A 53 7.68 -2.52 9.65
C MET A 53 9.13 -2.78 10.07
N TYR A 54 10.03 -1.84 9.76
CA TYR A 54 11.43 -1.92 10.16
C TYR A 54 11.54 -1.95 11.69
N ALA A 55 10.92 -1.00 12.39
CA ALA A 55 10.93 -0.94 13.86
C ALA A 55 10.41 -2.23 14.49
N PHE A 56 9.32 -2.79 13.94
CA PHE A 56 8.75 -4.05 14.39
C PHE A 56 9.71 -5.25 14.20
N LEU A 57 10.38 -5.34 13.06
CA LEU A 57 11.37 -6.39 12.80
C LEU A 57 12.60 -6.26 13.70
N ARG A 58 13.05 -5.03 13.97
CA ARG A 58 14.13 -4.76 14.95
C ARG A 58 13.71 -5.17 16.35
N TRP A 59 12.48 -4.89 16.76
CA TRP A 59 11.94 -5.29 18.05
C TRP A 59 11.84 -6.81 18.21
N ARG A 60 11.52 -7.54 17.13
CA ARG A 60 11.55 -9.01 17.10
C ARG A 60 12.95 -9.64 17.09
N GLY A 61 14.02 -8.83 17.09
CA GLY A 61 15.40 -9.32 17.06
C GLY A 61 15.84 -9.87 15.70
N VAL A 62 15.09 -9.61 14.62
CA VAL A 62 15.52 -9.98 13.26
C VAL A 62 16.78 -9.19 12.92
N PRO A 63 17.84 -9.79 12.35
CA PRO A 63 19.06 -9.08 11.96
C PRO A 63 18.79 -7.85 11.08
N ALA A 64 19.67 -6.84 11.16
CA ALA A 64 19.47 -5.63 10.38
C ALA A 64 19.65 -5.98 8.89
N PRO A 65 18.86 -5.38 7.99
CA PRO A 65 19.01 -5.67 6.58
C PRO A 65 20.41 -5.30 6.11
N THR A 66 21.01 -6.14 5.27
CA THR A 66 22.29 -5.85 4.65
C THR A 66 22.16 -4.69 3.67
N TRP A 67 23.28 -4.06 3.30
CA TRP A 67 23.27 -2.98 2.31
C TRP A 67 22.63 -3.39 0.97
N ALA A 68 22.86 -4.62 0.55
CA ALA A 68 22.22 -5.18 -0.65
C ALA A 68 20.69 -5.26 -0.51
N GLN A 69 20.18 -5.65 0.66
CA GLN A 69 18.75 -5.70 0.95
C GLN A 69 18.13 -4.30 1.02
N TRP A 70 18.84 -3.32 1.60
CA TRP A 70 18.42 -1.92 1.58
C TRP A 70 18.32 -1.36 0.17
N LYS A 71 19.32 -1.61 -0.69
CA LYS A 71 19.27 -1.20 -2.10
C LYS A 71 18.10 -1.85 -2.84
N ALA A 72 17.91 -3.15 -2.69
CA ALA A 72 16.80 -3.87 -3.33
C ALA A 72 15.44 -3.34 -2.86
N ALA A 73 15.26 -3.14 -1.54
CA ALA A 73 14.04 -2.58 -0.97
C ALA A 73 13.79 -1.14 -1.46
N GLY A 74 14.84 -0.32 -1.58
CA GLY A 74 14.76 1.03 -2.14
C GLY A 74 14.31 1.02 -3.59
N ILE A 75 14.91 0.18 -4.44
CA ILE A 75 14.53 0.05 -5.86
C ILE A 75 13.08 -0.41 -6.00
N ILE A 76 12.68 -1.44 -5.25
CA ILE A 76 11.30 -1.96 -5.26
C ILE A 76 10.32 -0.88 -4.77
N GLY A 77 10.64 -0.18 -3.69
CA GLY A 77 9.81 0.91 -3.16
C GLY A 77 9.62 2.05 -4.15
N VAL A 78 10.71 2.49 -4.81
CA VAL A 78 10.65 3.54 -5.84
C VAL A 78 9.83 3.06 -7.05
N LEU A 79 10.04 1.83 -7.53
CA LEU A 79 9.25 1.30 -8.64
C LEU A 79 7.76 1.17 -8.29
N LEU A 80 7.41 0.70 -7.10
CA LEU A 80 6.02 0.61 -6.65
C LEU A 80 5.37 1.98 -6.48
N LEU A 81 6.11 2.98 -5.98
CA LEU A 81 5.60 4.33 -5.82
C LEU A 81 5.46 5.02 -7.18
N SER A 82 6.48 4.97 -8.03
CA SER A 82 6.53 5.70 -9.31
C SER A 82 5.78 4.99 -10.45
N CYS A 83 6.01 3.69 -10.69
CA CYS A 83 5.27 2.95 -11.73
C CYS A 83 3.89 2.48 -11.24
N GLY A 84 3.75 2.11 -9.96
CA GLY A 84 2.46 1.64 -9.45
C GLY A 84 1.47 2.77 -9.18
N ASN A 85 1.85 3.77 -8.39
CA ASN A 85 0.96 4.86 -7.98
C ASN A 85 1.14 6.12 -8.85
N GLY A 86 2.37 6.44 -9.25
CA GLY A 86 2.69 7.60 -10.08
C GLY A 86 2.16 7.49 -11.51
N ALA A 87 2.21 6.31 -12.14
CA ALA A 87 1.63 6.11 -13.47
C ALA A 87 0.10 6.25 -13.48
N VAL A 88 -0.58 5.84 -12.40
CA VAL A 88 -2.03 6.04 -12.22
C VAL A 88 -2.36 7.52 -12.07
N THR A 89 -1.54 8.26 -11.30
CA THR A 89 -1.71 9.72 -11.14
C THR A 89 -1.48 10.47 -12.45
N LEU A 90 -0.48 10.05 -13.23
CA LEU A 90 -0.19 10.63 -14.55
C LEU A 90 -1.31 10.30 -15.55
N ALA A 91 -1.87 9.09 -15.51
CA ALA A 91 -3.00 8.69 -16.32
C ALA A 91 -4.28 9.47 -15.96
N GLU A 92 -4.53 9.76 -14.68
CA GLU A 92 -5.65 10.61 -14.23
C GLU A 92 -5.52 12.07 -14.69
N HIS A 93 -4.31 12.62 -14.79
CA HIS A 93 -4.08 14.00 -15.26
C HIS A 93 -4.06 14.16 -16.78
N SER A 94 -3.98 13.06 -17.53
CA SER A 94 -3.87 13.07 -19.00
C SER A 94 -5.22 12.83 -19.71
N GLY A 95 -6.32 12.77 -18.95
CA GLY A 95 -7.70 12.59 -19.43
C GLY A 95 -8.53 13.85 -19.32
#